data_AF-A0A1N6U5T8-F1
#
_entry.id   AF-A0A1N6U5T8-F1
#
_cell.length_a   1.000
_cell.length_b   1.000
_cell.length_c   1.000
_cell.angle_alpha   90.00
_cell.angle_beta   90.00
_cell.angle_gamma   90.00
#
_symmetry.space_group_name_H-M   'P 1'
#
loop_
_entity.id
_entity.type
_entity.pdbx_description
1 polymer ?
#
loop_
_entity_poly.entity_id
_entity_poly.type
_entity_poly.pdbx_seq_one_letter_code
_entity_poly.pdbx_strand_id
1 'polypeptide(L)'
;MIGSLSSSPFRASMASAMTQPAVPPVLILLLVLASVLYQAGLCLVNTLLFPINQTLVMLVEGGIYGLIVLLVYRRIPAPMAGLMLLVLVNLFLLTLLRGNMDAKSVRDLLIILLFFWFGLSYGTPDLIDRLLKVVLIIAVVQGMFEWLALDWYIKLFHTFSYFMNQSGIGSNGGAIFSGQALTLNGFRPDGIGRTILPWLFGSHRISSIFLEPISLGNFSVIVLIWALCRGGSVRTSLCFAAGVMMLVAMADSRFALMMSLLVIFSRMLPLRWLASYAFLPWCAIAALVFYSNLVGNADLGDSFMGRLLTSGRVLSNFGLRDFFGAPAYMLNFGDMGYAYMLTRFGLIFALIAWTMLWLVPMATPGAIRFRALASLYISMILCISGSSLFALKSAGVLWFIMGTLAAVSPAKEETPAT
;
A
#
# COMPACT_ATOMS: atom_id res chain seq x y z
N MET A 1 16.33 -11.44 43.06
CA MET A 1 16.29 -12.62 42.17
C MET A 1 15.07 -12.54 41.26
N ILE A 2 15.17 -11.82 40.14
CA ILE A 2 14.26 -11.97 39.01
C ILE A 2 15.17 -12.07 37.80
N GLY A 3 15.35 -13.31 37.35
CA GLY A 3 16.34 -13.69 36.35
C GLY A 3 15.98 -13.17 34.96
N SER A 4 17.05 -12.88 34.22
CA SER A 4 17.09 -12.59 32.80
C SER A 4 16.39 -13.68 31.96
N LEU A 5 15.16 -13.42 31.54
CA LEU A 5 14.51 -14.09 30.40
C LEU A 5 14.53 -13.11 29.22
N SER A 6 15.72 -12.79 28.72
CA SER A 6 15.91 -11.86 27.59
C SER A 6 16.60 -12.54 26.41
N SER A 7 15.93 -13.54 25.84
CA SER A 7 16.15 -13.94 24.45
C SER A 7 14.99 -14.83 24.03
N SER A 8 13.95 -14.24 23.43
CA SER A 8 12.96 -15.06 22.75
C SER A 8 13.68 -15.91 21.67
N PRO A 9 13.28 -17.16 21.44
CA PRO A 9 13.88 -18.01 20.39
C PRO A 9 13.82 -17.34 19.00
N PHE A 10 12.85 -16.45 18.79
CA PHE A 10 12.76 -15.53 17.66
C PHE A 10 14.01 -14.65 17.50
N ARG A 11 14.49 -14.01 18.57
CA ARG A 11 15.67 -13.13 18.56
C ARG A 11 16.98 -13.89 18.33
N ALA A 12 17.12 -15.07 18.92
CA ALA A 12 18.30 -15.92 18.72
C ALA A 12 18.40 -16.44 17.27
N SER A 13 17.26 -16.82 16.68
CA SER A 13 17.17 -17.18 15.27
C SER A 13 17.48 -16.00 14.32
N MET A 14 17.06 -14.77 14.68
CA MET A 14 17.39 -13.57 13.90
C MET A 14 18.88 -13.21 13.91
N ALA A 15 19.56 -13.35 15.05
CA ALA A 15 20.97 -13.00 15.18
C ALA A 15 21.91 -13.95 14.40
N SER A 16 21.55 -15.24 14.31
CA SER A 16 22.36 -16.28 13.65
C SER A 16 22.39 -16.15 12.11
N ALA A 17 21.38 -15.53 11.49
CA ALA A 17 21.26 -15.41 10.03
C ALA A 17 22.10 -14.29 9.39
N MET A 18 22.90 -13.53 10.17
CA MET A 18 23.52 -12.27 9.72
C MET A 18 24.97 -12.38 9.20
N THR A 19 25.56 -13.57 9.12
CA THR A 19 26.96 -13.80 8.66
C THR A 19 27.05 -14.09 7.15
N GLN A 20 26.75 -13.09 6.31
CA GLN A 20 26.86 -13.16 4.84
C GLN A 20 27.37 -11.80 4.31
N PRO A 21 27.99 -11.73 3.10
CA PRO A 21 28.59 -10.52 2.57
C PRO A 21 27.62 -9.33 2.55
N ALA A 22 28.16 -8.14 2.79
CA ALA A 22 27.39 -6.91 2.85
C ALA A 22 26.79 -6.57 1.48
N VAL A 23 25.46 -6.58 1.38
CA VAL A 23 24.75 -6.04 0.21
C VAL A 23 24.87 -4.51 0.24
N PRO A 24 25.27 -3.86 -0.86
CA PRO A 24 25.43 -2.41 -0.87
C PRO A 24 24.09 -1.70 -0.62
N PRO A 25 24.02 -0.70 0.28
CA PRO A 25 22.79 0.07 0.56
C PRO A 25 22.13 0.68 -0.69
N VAL A 26 22.93 1.01 -1.70
CA VAL A 26 22.47 1.56 -2.98
C VAL A 26 21.62 0.54 -3.73
N LEU A 27 21.99 -0.74 -3.74
CA LEU A 27 21.20 -1.77 -4.42
C LEU A 27 19.83 -1.95 -3.75
N ILE A 28 19.81 -1.90 -2.43
CA ILE A 28 18.56 -1.99 -1.65
C ILE A 28 17.65 -0.80 -1.98
N LEU A 29 18.21 0.41 -1.99
CA LEU A 29 17.50 1.63 -2.39
C LEU A 29 16.93 1.51 -3.81
N LEU A 30 17.75 1.05 -4.77
CA LEU A 30 17.35 0.92 -6.18
C LEU A 30 16.21 -0.08 -6.37
N LEU A 31 16.19 -1.19 -5.64
CA LEU A 31 15.10 -2.18 -5.74
C LEU A 31 13.77 -1.64 -5.22
N VAL A 32 13.78 -0.91 -4.10
CA VAL A 32 12.54 -0.29 -3.59
C VAL A 32 12.12 0.88 -4.51
N LEU A 33 13.06 1.67 -5.02
CA LEU A 33 12.76 2.69 -6.03
C LEU A 33 12.16 2.09 -7.31
N ALA A 34 12.70 0.96 -7.78
CA ALA A 34 12.14 0.24 -8.92
C ALA A 34 10.69 -0.18 -8.66
N SER A 35 10.37 -0.67 -7.47
CA SER A 35 8.99 -1.03 -7.12
C SER A 35 8.00 0.15 -7.13
N VAL A 36 8.48 1.37 -6.92
CA VAL A 36 7.67 2.59 -7.01
C VAL A 36 7.57 3.09 -8.45
N LEU A 37 8.70 3.11 -9.16
CA LEU A 37 8.84 3.78 -10.45
C LEU A 37 8.51 2.89 -11.67
N TYR A 38 8.40 1.58 -11.51
CA TYR A 38 8.19 0.66 -12.64
C TYR A 38 6.98 1.03 -13.50
N GLN A 39 5.87 1.44 -12.89
CA GLN A 39 4.66 1.85 -13.61
C GLN A 39 4.91 3.09 -14.47
N ALA A 40 5.54 4.12 -13.92
CA ALA A 40 5.90 5.33 -14.66
C ALA A 40 6.83 5.00 -15.84
N GLY A 41 7.86 4.18 -15.60
CA GLY A 41 8.79 3.74 -16.65
C GLY A 41 8.09 2.94 -17.76
N LEU A 42 7.22 2.01 -17.40
CA LEU A 42 6.44 1.23 -18.37
C LEU A 42 5.43 2.09 -19.14
N CYS A 43 4.81 3.08 -18.50
CA CYS A 43 3.93 4.03 -19.18
C CYS A 43 4.68 4.91 -20.18
N LEU A 44 5.90 5.35 -19.83
CA LEU A 44 6.78 6.09 -20.74
C LEU A 44 7.12 5.24 -21.97
N VAL A 45 7.52 3.98 -21.77
CA VAL A 45 7.80 3.02 -22.85
C VAL A 45 6.55 2.77 -23.69
N ASN A 46 5.39 2.61 -23.06
CA ASN A 46 4.11 2.44 -23.75
C ASN A 46 3.77 3.62 -24.66
N THR A 47 4.09 4.84 -24.21
CA THR A 47 3.76 6.06 -24.93
C THR A 47 4.74 6.36 -26.06
N LEU A 48 6.04 6.11 -25.85
CA LEU A 48 7.09 6.52 -26.78
C LEU A 48 7.58 5.43 -27.72
N LEU A 49 7.47 4.15 -27.33
CA LEU A 49 8.12 3.04 -28.02
C LEU A 49 7.12 2.04 -28.58
N PHE A 50 6.42 1.30 -27.72
CA PHE A 50 5.48 0.25 -28.15
C PHE A 50 4.47 -0.08 -27.04
N PRO A 51 3.24 -0.55 -27.39
CA PRO A 51 2.22 -0.92 -26.43
C PRO A 51 2.69 -1.95 -25.40
N ILE A 52 2.56 -1.64 -24.12
CA ILE A 52 2.88 -2.55 -23.01
C ILE A 52 1.64 -3.38 -22.69
N ASN A 53 1.77 -4.71 -22.78
CA ASN A 53 0.73 -5.66 -22.39
C ASN A 53 0.88 -6.11 -20.92
N GLN A 54 -0.12 -6.83 -20.43
CA GLN A 54 -0.13 -7.36 -19.06
C GLN A 54 1.06 -8.28 -18.75
N THR A 55 1.51 -9.08 -19.72
CA THR A 55 2.62 -10.02 -19.56
C THR A 55 3.93 -9.30 -19.27
N LEU A 56 4.23 -8.21 -19.97
CA LEU A 56 5.44 -7.41 -19.72
C LEU A 56 5.41 -6.78 -18.33
N VAL A 57 4.26 -6.29 -17.87
CA VAL A 57 4.11 -5.78 -16.51
C VAL A 57 4.40 -6.89 -15.49
N MET A 58 3.84 -8.09 -15.69
CA MET A 58 4.09 -9.24 -14.82
C MET A 58 5.57 -9.66 -14.82
N LEU A 59 6.25 -9.61 -15.97
CA LEU A 59 7.67 -9.94 -16.07
C LEU A 59 8.55 -8.93 -15.32
N VAL A 60 8.26 -7.64 -15.42
CA VAL A 60 9.00 -6.60 -14.68
C VAL A 60 8.75 -6.72 -13.17
N GLU A 61 7.50 -6.89 -12.74
CA GLU A 61 7.18 -7.15 -11.33
C GLU A 61 7.87 -8.43 -10.83
N GLY A 62 7.80 -9.51 -11.60
CA GLY A 62 8.46 -10.79 -11.32
C GLY A 62 9.98 -10.67 -11.23
N GLY A 63 10.61 -9.84 -12.08
CA GLY A 63 12.03 -9.54 -12.02
C GLY A 63 12.43 -8.83 -10.73
N ILE A 64 11.64 -7.85 -10.28
CA ILE A 64 11.85 -7.17 -8.98
C ILE A 64 11.73 -8.18 -7.84
N TYR A 65 10.69 -9.02 -7.85
CA TYR A 65 10.50 -10.06 -6.82
C TYR A 65 11.65 -11.06 -6.82
N GLY A 66 12.08 -11.53 -7.99
CA GLY A 66 13.18 -12.48 -8.15
C GLY A 66 14.49 -11.93 -7.59
N LEU A 67 14.82 -10.68 -7.88
CA LEU A 67 16.00 -10.01 -7.33
C LEU A 67 15.92 -9.88 -5.80
N ILE A 68 14.77 -9.52 -5.25
CA ILE A 68 14.59 -9.46 -3.79
C ILE A 68 14.80 -10.86 -3.19
N VAL A 69 14.15 -11.89 -3.73
CA VAL A 69 14.28 -13.29 -3.28
C VAL A 69 15.74 -13.72 -3.28
N LEU A 70 16.50 -13.45 -4.35
CA LEU A 70 17.93 -13.78 -4.44
C LEU A 70 18.76 -13.12 -3.33
N LEU A 71 18.37 -11.93 -2.86
CA LEU A 71 19.05 -11.25 -1.76
C LEU A 71 18.63 -11.77 -0.38
N VAL A 72 17.38 -12.21 -0.21
CA VAL A 72 16.85 -12.57 1.12
C VAL A 72 16.83 -14.07 1.38
N TYR A 73 16.80 -14.96 0.38
CA TYR A 73 16.50 -16.40 0.56
C TYR A 73 17.36 -17.13 1.60
N ARG A 74 18.62 -16.72 1.79
CA ARG A 74 19.54 -17.31 2.79
C ARG A 74 19.29 -16.82 4.21
N ARG A 75 18.43 -15.81 4.39
CA ARG A 75 18.15 -15.13 5.65
C ARG A 75 16.69 -15.31 6.08
N ILE A 76 16.06 -16.45 5.76
CA ILE A 76 14.67 -16.71 6.18
C ILE A 76 14.68 -17.01 7.69
N PRO A 77 14.15 -16.14 8.57
CA PRO A 77 13.93 -16.53 9.95
C PRO A 77 12.81 -17.58 9.99
N ALA A 78 12.92 -18.60 10.84
CA ALA A 78 11.96 -19.70 10.91
C ALA A 78 10.46 -19.27 10.99
N PRO A 79 10.10 -18.19 11.72
CA PRO A 79 8.73 -17.67 11.74
C PRO A 79 8.25 -17.15 10.38
N MET A 80 9.13 -16.54 9.60
CA MET A 80 8.81 -16.10 8.23
C MET A 80 8.68 -17.30 7.28
N ALA A 81 9.48 -18.36 7.47
CA ALA A 81 9.31 -19.62 6.75
C ALA A 81 7.93 -20.23 7.05
N GLY A 82 7.52 -20.25 8.32
CA GLY A 82 6.20 -20.71 8.74
C GLY A 82 5.05 -19.88 8.14
N LEU A 83 5.19 -18.55 8.10
CA LEU A 83 4.21 -17.68 7.44
C LEU A 83 4.14 -17.92 5.92
N MET A 84 5.28 -18.10 5.25
CA MET A 84 5.30 -18.45 3.82
C MET A 84 4.64 -19.80 3.57
N LEU A 85 4.90 -20.81 4.41
CA LEU A 85 4.24 -22.10 4.32
C LEU A 85 2.72 -21.96 4.51
N LEU A 86 2.28 -21.18 5.51
CA LEU A 86 0.86 -20.90 5.74
C LEU A 86 0.21 -20.22 4.52
N VAL A 87 0.89 -19.26 3.90
CA VAL A 87 0.44 -18.58 2.68
C VAL A 87 0.29 -19.58 1.53
N LEU A 88 1.29 -20.44 1.32
CA LEU A 88 1.27 -21.46 0.27
C LEU A 88 0.13 -22.46 0.50
N VAL A 89 -0.05 -22.95 1.73
CA VAL A 89 -1.14 -23.86 2.09
C VAL A 89 -2.49 -23.19 1.84
N ASN A 90 -2.66 -21.93 2.26
CA ASN A 90 -3.90 -21.19 2.04
C ASN A 90 -4.21 -21.01 0.55
N LEU A 91 -3.24 -20.55 -0.25
CA LEU A 91 -3.40 -20.37 -1.69
C LEU A 91 -3.69 -21.69 -2.41
N PHE A 92 -3.06 -22.78 -1.98
CA PHE A 92 -3.31 -24.12 -2.52
C PHE A 92 -4.74 -24.59 -2.21
N LEU A 93 -5.17 -24.48 -0.95
CA LEU A 93 -6.54 -24.81 -0.55
C LEU A 93 -7.59 -24.00 -1.33
N LEU A 94 -7.37 -22.69 -1.48
CA LEU A 94 -8.27 -21.84 -2.25
C LEU A 94 -8.28 -22.18 -3.74
N THR A 95 -7.13 -22.58 -4.29
CA THR A 95 -7.05 -23.07 -5.68
C THR A 95 -7.85 -24.35 -5.86
N LEU A 96 -7.75 -25.29 -4.91
CA LEU A 96 -8.55 -26.53 -4.93
C LEU A 96 -10.05 -26.24 -4.81
N LEU A 97 -10.45 -25.34 -3.91
CA LEU A 97 -11.86 -24.97 -3.72
C LEU A 97 -12.46 -24.26 -4.92
N ARG A 98 -11.68 -23.43 -5.62
CA ARG A 98 -12.12 -22.63 -6.77
C ARG A 98 -11.97 -23.36 -8.10
N GLY A 99 -11.16 -24.41 -8.15
CA GLY A 99 -10.77 -25.09 -9.39
C GLY A 99 -9.89 -24.25 -10.33
N ASN A 100 -9.38 -23.11 -9.88
CA ASN A 100 -8.57 -22.18 -10.68
C ASN A 100 -7.56 -21.42 -9.80
N MET A 101 -6.36 -21.18 -10.35
CA MET A 101 -5.36 -20.34 -9.69
C MET A 101 -5.63 -18.86 -9.93
N ASP A 102 -5.58 -18.08 -8.85
CA ASP A 102 -5.72 -16.64 -8.90
C ASP A 102 -4.35 -15.96 -8.73
N ALA A 103 -3.68 -15.71 -9.86
CA ALA A 103 -2.34 -15.14 -9.91
C ALA A 103 -2.24 -13.78 -9.19
N LYS A 104 -3.33 -13.00 -9.17
CA LYS A 104 -3.36 -11.70 -8.49
C LYS A 104 -3.31 -11.88 -6.96
N SER A 105 -3.98 -12.89 -6.41
CA SER A 105 -3.90 -13.19 -4.97
C SER A 105 -2.50 -13.63 -4.55
N VAL A 106 -1.82 -14.44 -5.38
CA VAL A 106 -0.42 -14.82 -5.16
C VAL A 106 0.46 -13.57 -5.13
N ARG A 107 0.35 -12.74 -6.17
CA ARG A 107 1.12 -11.49 -6.29
C ARG A 107 0.92 -10.58 -5.09
N ASP A 108 -0.32 -10.32 -4.69
CA ASP A 108 -0.64 -9.38 -3.63
C ASP A 108 -0.05 -9.82 -2.28
N LEU A 109 -0.06 -11.13 -1.96
CA LEU A 109 0.60 -11.67 -0.77
C LEU A 109 2.13 -11.65 -0.89
N LEU A 110 2.68 -11.92 -2.07
CA LEU A 110 4.13 -11.85 -2.30
C LEU A 110 4.68 -10.45 -2.04
N ILE A 111 3.97 -9.40 -2.44
CA ILE A 111 4.39 -8.01 -2.18
C ILE A 111 4.55 -7.77 -0.67
N ILE A 112 3.54 -8.16 0.12
CA ILE A 112 3.55 -8.01 1.57
C ILE A 112 4.74 -8.75 2.18
N LEU A 113 4.88 -10.04 1.86
CA LEU A 113 5.87 -10.91 2.48
C LEU A 113 7.30 -10.53 2.08
N LEU A 114 7.55 -10.32 0.79
CA LEU A 114 8.87 -10.04 0.27
C LEU A 114 9.39 -8.69 0.75
N PHE A 115 8.56 -7.64 0.69
CA PHE A 115 9.03 -6.31 1.11
C PHE A 115 9.15 -6.20 2.63
N PHE A 116 8.25 -6.83 3.40
CA PHE A 116 8.42 -6.94 4.85
C PHE A 116 9.74 -7.62 5.20
N TRP A 117 10.03 -8.76 4.58
CA TRP A 117 11.26 -9.49 4.87
C TRP A 117 12.52 -8.82 4.31
N PHE A 118 12.40 -8.11 3.19
CA PHE A 118 13.48 -7.30 2.65
C PHE A 118 13.86 -6.17 3.60
N GLY A 119 12.86 -5.47 4.14
CA GLY A 119 13.05 -4.47 5.20
C GLY A 119 13.63 -5.07 6.47
N LEU A 120 13.15 -6.26 6.87
CA LEU A 120 13.65 -6.96 8.05
C LEU A 120 15.13 -7.36 7.92
N SER A 121 15.57 -7.73 6.73
CA SER A 121 16.92 -8.26 6.48
C SER A 121 17.97 -7.17 6.27
N TYR A 122 17.57 -6.04 5.68
CA TYR A 122 18.50 -5.02 5.16
C TYR A 122 18.11 -3.57 5.47
N GLY A 123 16.92 -3.35 6.01
CA GLY A 123 16.40 -2.02 6.27
C GLY A 123 17.16 -1.28 7.36
N THR A 124 17.30 0.03 7.18
CA THR A 124 17.75 0.96 8.22
C THR A 124 16.89 2.22 8.20
N PRO A 125 16.70 2.92 9.34
CA PRO A 125 15.95 4.18 9.37
C PRO A 125 16.48 5.24 8.38
N ASP A 126 17.80 5.34 8.24
CA ASP A 126 18.45 6.28 7.30
C ASP A 126 18.14 5.94 5.84
N LEU A 127 18.07 4.65 5.51
CA LEU A 127 17.70 4.20 4.18
C LEU A 127 16.24 4.53 3.85
N ILE A 128 15.34 4.41 4.84
CA ILE A 128 13.94 4.83 4.68
C ILE A 128 13.86 6.33 4.44
N ASP A 129 14.56 7.15 5.25
CA ASP A 129 14.59 8.60 5.05
C ASP A 129 15.07 8.95 3.64
N ARG A 130 16.16 8.32 3.19
CA ARG A 130 16.73 8.56 1.86
C ARG A 130 15.77 8.13 0.76
N LEU A 131 15.16 6.95 0.87
CA LEU A 131 14.15 6.43 -0.05
C LEU A 131 12.96 7.38 -0.16
N LEU A 132 12.32 7.69 0.96
CA LEU A 132 11.11 8.52 0.97
C LEU A 132 11.41 9.94 0.50
N LYS A 133 12.59 10.50 0.83
CA LYS A 133 13.00 11.81 0.33
C LYS A 133 13.16 11.80 -1.20
N VAL A 134 13.82 10.79 -1.76
CA VAL A 134 13.99 10.65 -3.21
C VAL A 134 12.63 10.49 -3.90
N VAL A 135 11.78 9.56 -3.43
CA VAL A 135 10.46 9.35 -4.03
C VAL A 135 9.59 10.60 -3.91
N LEU A 136 9.59 11.27 -2.76
CA LEU A 136 8.83 12.50 -2.54
C LEU A 136 9.28 13.62 -3.49
N ILE A 137 10.59 13.83 -3.66
CA ILE A 137 11.13 14.83 -4.59
C ILE A 137 10.71 14.50 -6.02
N ILE A 138 10.89 13.25 -6.47
CA ILE A 138 10.49 12.83 -7.81
C ILE A 138 8.98 13.02 -8.00
N ALA A 139 8.16 12.64 -7.02
CA ALA A 139 6.71 12.76 -7.09
C ALA A 139 6.25 14.23 -7.15
N VAL A 140 6.87 15.12 -6.37
CA VAL A 140 6.57 16.56 -6.42
C VAL A 140 6.98 17.15 -7.76
N VAL A 141 8.21 16.89 -8.22
CA VAL A 141 8.71 17.42 -9.50
C VAL A 141 7.86 16.94 -10.66
N GLN A 142 7.57 15.64 -10.73
CA GLN A 142 6.73 15.07 -11.80
C GLN A 142 5.29 15.58 -11.72
N GLY A 143 4.74 15.74 -10.51
CA GLY A 143 3.41 16.31 -10.34
C GLY A 143 3.36 17.78 -10.74
N MET A 144 4.41 18.55 -10.47
CA MET A 144 4.52 19.95 -10.92
C MET A 144 4.63 20.03 -12.44
N PHE A 145 5.37 19.10 -13.06
CA PHE A 145 5.45 18.99 -14.51
C PHE A 145 4.08 18.66 -15.13
N GLU A 146 3.35 17.70 -14.57
CA GLU A 146 1.98 17.37 -14.98
C GLU A 146 1.02 18.56 -14.83
N TRP A 147 1.17 19.35 -13.77
CA TRP A 147 0.35 20.54 -13.53
C TRP A 147 0.67 21.70 -14.48
N LEU A 148 1.95 22.04 -14.62
CA LEU A 148 2.41 23.23 -15.36
C LEU A 148 2.47 23.00 -16.87
N ALA A 149 2.64 21.76 -17.32
CA ALA A 149 2.87 21.41 -18.72
C ALA A 149 2.10 20.14 -19.12
N LEU A 150 0.79 20.12 -18.86
CA LEU A 150 -0.07 18.94 -19.08
C LEU A 150 0.02 18.38 -20.51
N ASP A 151 0.07 19.23 -21.54
CA ASP A 151 0.19 18.78 -22.94
C ASP A 151 1.48 18.01 -23.19
N TRP A 152 2.59 18.45 -22.59
CA TRP A 152 3.87 17.75 -22.66
C TRP A 152 3.85 16.48 -21.82
N TYR A 153 3.22 16.53 -20.64
CA TYR A 153 3.05 15.35 -19.80
C TYR A 153 2.31 14.25 -20.53
N ILE A 154 1.18 14.55 -21.18
CA ILE A 154 0.38 13.56 -21.93
C ILE A 154 1.17 12.94 -23.09
N LYS A 155 2.03 13.72 -23.76
CA LYS A 155 2.91 13.21 -24.83
C LYS A 155 3.96 12.21 -24.33
N LEU A 156 4.33 12.29 -23.05
CA LEU A 156 5.30 11.39 -22.43
C LEU A 156 4.62 10.24 -21.65
N PHE A 157 3.48 10.52 -21.02
CA PHE A 157 2.77 9.63 -20.11
C PHE A 157 1.29 9.55 -20.48
N HIS A 158 0.98 8.83 -21.56
CA HIS A 158 -0.40 8.61 -21.97
C HIS A 158 -1.05 7.50 -21.12
N THR A 159 -1.40 7.83 -19.88
CA THR A 159 -1.85 6.89 -18.85
C THR A 159 -3.07 6.06 -19.27
N PHE A 160 -4.03 6.63 -20.00
CA PHE A 160 -5.23 5.91 -20.44
C PHE A 160 -4.87 4.71 -21.35
N SER A 161 -4.11 4.96 -22.41
CA SER A 161 -3.61 3.91 -23.32
C SER A 161 -2.85 2.80 -22.58
N TYR A 162 -2.03 3.18 -21.60
CA TYR A 162 -1.24 2.25 -20.81
C TYR A 162 -2.13 1.28 -20.00
N PHE A 163 -3.12 1.80 -19.27
CA PHE A 163 -4.03 0.95 -18.50
C PHE A 163 -5.01 0.17 -19.38
N MET A 164 -5.41 0.70 -20.53
CA MET A 164 -6.19 -0.06 -21.52
C MET A 164 -5.41 -1.27 -22.04
N ASN A 165 -4.17 -1.07 -22.48
CA ASN A 165 -3.33 -2.15 -23.01
C ASN A 165 -3.05 -3.24 -21.96
N GLN A 166 -2.97 -2.86 -20.67
CA GLN A 166 -2.80 -3.81 -19.58
C GLN A 166 -4.08 -4.58 -19.22
N SER A 167 -5.25 -3.94 -19.33
CA SER A 167 -6.53 -4.54 -18.88
C SER A 167 -7.10 -5.58 -19.85
N GLY A 168 -6.52 -5.72 -21.05
CA GLY A 168 -6.94 -6.72 -22.04
C GLY A 168 -8.32 -6.44 -22.64
N ILE A 169 -8.98 -5.35 -22.23
CA ILE A 169 -10.21 -4.85 -22.84
C ILE A 169 -9.78 -4.20 -24.15
N GLY A 170 -9.89 -4.96 -25.24
CA GLY A 170 -9.65 -4.45 -26.58
C GLY A 170 -10.43 -3.16 -26.83
N SER A 171 -9.99 -2.41 -27.84
CA SER A 171 -10.53 -1.14 -28.35
C SER A 171 -12.06 -1.01 -28.44
N ASN A 172 -12.81 -2.12 -28.35
CA ASN A 172 -14.27 -2.19 -28.45
C ASN A 172 -15.00 -1.91 -27.12
N GLY A 173 -14.34 -1.99 -25.95
CA GLY A 173 -14.93 -1.58 -24.66
C GLY A 173 -14.70 -0.10 -24.33
N GLY A 174 -13.83 0.58 -25.08
CA GLY A 174 -13.41 1.97 -24.87
C GLY A 174 -14.20 3.02 -25.64
N ALA A 175 -15.22 2.63 -26.42
CA ALA A 175 -15.98 3.56 -27.27
C ALA A 175 -16.70 4.67 -26.46
N ILE A 176 -17.05 4.40 -25.19
CA ILE A 176 -17.66 5.36 -24.26
C ILE A 176 -16.63 6.40 -23.75
N PHE A 177 -15.33 6.17 -23.97
CA PHE A 177 -14.21 6.93 -23.41
C PHE A 177 -13.25 7.47 -24.48
N SER A 178 -13.66 7.47 -25.75
CA SER A 178 -12.87 7.99 -26.87
C SER A 178 -12.59 9.49 -26.68
N GLY A 179 -11.32 9.84 -26.43
CA GLY A 179 -10.86 11.23 -26.25
C GLY A 179 -10.18 11.56 -24.92
N GLN A 180 -10.17 10.65 -23.93
CA GLN A 180 -9.47 10.88 -22.65
C GLN A 180 -8.03 10.34 -22.68
N ALA A 181 -7.05 11.22 -22.45
CA ALA A 181 -5.65 10.83 -22.34
C ALA A 181 -5.25 10.39 -20.92
N LEU A 182 -6.03 10.81 -19.92
CA LEU A 182 -5.84 10.52 -18.51
C LEU A 182 -6.74 9.37 -18.05
N THR A 183 -6.34 8.67 -16.99
CA THR A 183 -7.18 7.65 -16.36
C THR A 183 -8.52 8.22 -15.89
N LEU A 184 -9.51 7.34 -15.74
CA LEU A 184 -10.87 7.67 -15.28
C LEU A 184 -10.92 8.51 -13.98
N ASN A 185 -9.86 8.45 -13.18
CA ASN A 185 -9.71 9.21 -11.94
C ASN A 185 -8.95 10.55 -12.09
N GLY A 186 -8.27 10.78 -13.21
CA GLY A 186 -7.44 11.96 -13.50
C GLY A 186 -8.22 13.18 -14.01
N PHE A 187 -9.43 12.99 -14.53
CA PHE A 187 -10.30 14.08 -14.97
C PHE A 187 -11.61 14.09 -14.19
N ARG A 188 -12.03 15.26 -13.70
CA ARG A 188 -13.30 15.44 -13.00
C ARG A 188 -14.12 16.51 -13.70
N PRO A 189 -15.31 16.21 -14.24
CA PRO A 189 -16.12 17.20 -14.96
C PRO A 189 -16.36 18.47 -14.14
N ASP A 190 -16.27 19.62 -14.80
CA ASP A 190 -16.53 20.93 -14.20
C ASP A 190 -17.96 21.02 -13.65
N GLY A 191 -18.15 21.73 -12.53
CA GLY A 191 -19.48 21.93 -11.91
C GLY A 191 -19.85 20.90 -10.83
N ILE A 192 -19.05 19.86 -10.60
CA ILE A 192 -19.29 18.93 -9.48
C ILE A 192 -18.97 19.59 -8.12
N GLY A 193 -18.20 20.70 -8.08
CA GLY A 193 -17.97 21.52 -6.88
C GLY A 193 -17.14 20.82 -5.80
N ARG A 194 -16.22 19.94 -6.20
CA ARG A 194 -15.66 18.89 -5.32
C ARG A 194 -14.14 18.79 -5.26
N THR A 195 -13.40 19.65 -5.97
CA THR A 195 -11.93 19.66 -6.02
C THR A 195 -11.32 20.47 -4.89
N ILE A 196 -10.18 20.03 -4.35
CA ILE A 196 -9.36 20.77 -3.40
C ILE A 196 -8.69 21.93 -4.15
N LEU A 197 -8.90 23.17 -3.68
CA LEU A 197 -8.34 24.40 -4.27
C LEU A 197 -8.61 24.52 -5.80
N PRO A 198 -9.89 24.57 -6.23
CA PRO A 198 -10.27 24.62 -7.64
C PRO A 198 -9.67 25.82 -8.39
N TRP A 199 -9.45 26.93 -7.69
CA TRP A 199 -8.84 28.15 -8.24
C TRP A 199 -7.36 27.98 -8.61
N LEU A 200 -6.68 26.95 -8.07
CA LEU A 200 -5.25 26.71 -8.28
C LEU A 200 -4.98 25.52 -9.21
N PHE A 201 -5.70 24.40 -9.01
CA PHE A 201 -5.46 23.15 -9.76
C PHE A 201 -6.50 22.88 -10.85
N GLY A 202 -7.60 23.63 -10.90
CA GLY A 202 -8.69 23.40 -11.84
C GLY A 202 -9.46 22.09 -11.56
N SER A 203 -9.99 21.47 -12.61
CA SER A 203 -10.69 20.18 -12.60
C SER A 203 -9.77 18.96 -12.75
N HIS A 204 -8.47 19.19 -12.92
CA HIS A 204 -7.48 18.16 -13.18
C HIS A 204 -6.92 17.58 -11.88
N ARG A 205 -6.90 16.24 -11.77
CA ARG A 205 -6.34 15.54 -10.61
C ARG A 205 -4.98 14.96 -10.96
N ILE A 206 -3.95 15.47 -10.30
CA ILE A 206 -2.56 15.13 -10.61
C ILE A 206 -2.23 13.74 -10.09
N SER A 207 -1.58 12.96 -10.95
CA SER A 207 -1.29 11.54 -10.71
C SER A 207 0.19 11.26 -10.43
N SER A 208 1.08 12.11 -10.96
CA SER A 208 2.53 12.05 -10.87
C SER A 208 3.06 10.66 -11.29
N ILE A 209 4.21 10.25 -10.75
CA ILE A 209 4.83 8.94 -10.99
C ILE A 209 3.93 7.74 -10.64
N PHE A 210 2.82 7.96 -9.93
CA PHE A 210 1.89 6.90 -9.57
C PHE A 210 0.83 6.63 -10.64
N LEU A 211 0.71 7.48 -11.67
CA LEU A 211 -0.22 7.39 -12.81
C LEU A 211 -1.72 7.34 -12.45
N GLU A 212 -2.03 7.39 -11.15
CA GLU A 212 -3.37 7.43 -10.59
C GLU A 212 -3.37 8.35 -9.35
N PRO A 213 -4.27 9.32 -9.25
CA PRO A 213 -4.33 10.24 -8.11
C PRO A 213 -4.58 9.54 -6.77
N ILE A 214 -5.36 8.45 -6.77
CA ILE A 214 -5.66 7.66 -5.56
C ILE A 214 -4.36 7.05 -4.99
N SER A 215 -3.52 6.52 -5.86
CA SER A 215 -2.23 5.92 -5.49
C SER A 215 -1.25 6.96 -4.93
N LEU A 216 -1.22 8.16 -5.53
CA LEU A 216 -0.42 9.29 -5.02
C LEU A 216 -0.86 9.70 -3.60
N GLY A 217 -2.18 9.80 -3.37
CA GLY A 217 -2.74 10.10 -2.06
C GLY A 217 -2.38 9.03 -1.01
N ASN A 218 -2.47 7.75 -1.37
CA ASN A 218 -2.10 6.63 -0.48
C ASN A 218 -0.63 6.65 -0.09
N PHE A 219 0.26 6.84 -1.07
CA PHE A 219 1.69 7.01 -0.80
C PHE A 219 1.96 8.18 0.15
N SER A 220 1.28 9.31 -0.06
CA SER A 220 1.42 10.50 0.79
C SER A 220 1.07 10.23 2.26
N VAL A 221 0.02 9.44 2.52
CA VAL A 221 -0.32 9.02 3.89
C VAL A 221 0.77 8.14 4.49
N ILE A 222 1.37 7.21 3.74
CA ILE A 222 2.47 6.36 4.22
C ILE A 222 3.68 7.21 4.60
N VAL A 223 4.05 8.20 3.78
CA VAL A 223 5.12 9.16 4.08
C VAL A 223 4.82 9.96 5.34
N LEU A 224 3.58 10.40 5.54
CA LEU A 224 3.17 11.14 6.73
C LEU A 224 3.29 10.30 7.99
N ILE A 225 2.83 9.04 7.94
CA ILE A 225 2.96 8.11 9.05
C ILE A 225 4.43 7.95 9.44
N TRP A 226 5.32 7.79 8.46
CA TRP A 226 6.77 7.78 8.73
C TRP A 226 7.23 9.08 9.38
N ALA A 227 6.89 10.24 8.82
CA ALA A 227 7.30 11.56 9.32
C ALA A 227 6.89 11.81 10.78
N LEU A 228 5.73 11.31 11.20
CA LEU A 228 5.19 11.41 12.56
C LEU A 228 5.81 10.42 13.56
N CYS A 229 6.38 9.32 13.07
CA CYS A 229 6.88 8.22 13.89
C CYS A 229 8.40 8.15 13.97
N ARG A 230 9.12 8.71 12.99
CA ARG A 230 10.58 8.73 12.97
C ARG A 230 11.17 9.51 14.15
N GLY A 231 12.33 9.07 14.63
CA GLY A 231 13.20 9.88 15.48
C GLY A 231 13.97 10.92 14.66
N GLY A 232 14.65 11.85 15.33
CA GLY A 232 15.55 12.82 14.69
C GLY A 232 14.95 14.22 14.47
N SER A 233 15.50 14.94 13.48
CA SER A 233 15.20 16.37 13.30
C SER A 233 13.73 16.65 12.94
N VAL A 234 13.10 17.52 13.75
CA VAL A 234 11.76 18.05 13.52
C VAL A 234 11.65 18.76 12.17
N ARG A 235 12.72 19.44 11.73
CA ARG A 235 12.74 20.12 10.42
C ARG A 235 12.54 19.12 9.29
N THR A 236 13.19 17.97 9.35
CA THR A 236 13.04 16.91 8.34
C THR A 236 11.61 16.37 8.32
N SER A 237 11.02 16.13 9.50
CA SER A 237 9.61 15.71 9.59
C SER A 237 8.64 16.76 9.04
N LEU A 238 8.90 18.05 9.28
CA LEU A 238 8.12 19.15 8.72
C LEU A 238 8.27 19.23 7.19
N CYS A 239 9.47 19.01 6.65
CA CYS A 239 9.68 18.96 5.19
C CYS A 239 8.90 17.79 4.55
N PHE A 240 8.91 16.60 5.17
CA PHE A 240 8.09 15.49 4.73
C PHE A 240 6.59 15.83 4.78
N ALA A 241 6.12 16.38 5.90
CA ALA A 241 4.72 16.77 6.05
C ALA A 241 4.30 17.83 5.03
N ALA A 242 5.13 18.84 4.76
CA ALA A 242 4.86 19.85 3.76
C ALA A 242 4.75 19.25 2.34
N GLY A 243 5.68 18.37 1.97
CA GLY A 243 5.63 17.66 0.69
C GLY A 243 4.39 16.75 0.58
N VAL A 244 4.02 16.06 1.66
CA VAL A 244 2.78 15.27 1.73
C VAL A 244 1.56 16.16 1.49
N MET A 245 1.45 17.30 2.18
CA MET A 245 0.30 18.19 2.04
C MET A 245 0.18 18.73 0.61
N MET A 246 1.32 19.03 -0.03
CA MET A 246 1.38 19.41 -1.44
C MET A 246 0.86 18.27 -2.34
N LEU A 247 1.37 17.04 -2.18
CA LEU A 247 0.91 15.89 -2.98
C LEU A 247 -0.57 15.54 -2.76
N VAL A 248 -1.06 15.65 -1.53
CA VAL A 248 -2.48 15.42 -1.20
C VAL A 248 -3.38 16.45 -1.88
N ALA A 249 -2.96 17.72 -1.89
CA ALA A 249 -3.67 18.79 -2.57
C ALA A 249 -3.68 18.57 -4.10
N MET A 250 -2.52 18.24 -4.67
CA MET A 250 -2.37 17.96 -6.11
C MET A 250 -3.20 16.74 -6.55
N ALA A 251 -3.25 15.68 -5.74
CA ALA A 251 -4.03 14.47 -6.02
C ALA A 251 -5.56 14.65 -5.91
N ASP A 252 -6.03 15.77 -5.35
CA ASP A 252 -7.42 15.98 -4.94
C ASP A 252 -7.96 14.76 -4.15
N SER A 253 -7.17 14.25 -3.20
CA SER A 253 -7.50 13.00 -2.50
C SER A 253 -8.13 13.26 -1.14
N ARG A 254 -9.47 13.20 -1.09
CA ARG A 254 -10.27 13.34 0.14
C ARG A 254 -9.91 12.28 1.17
N PHE A 255 -9.75 11.04 0.73
CA PHE A 255 -9.33 9.96 1.60
C PHE A 255 -7.97 10.28 2.22
N ALA A 256 -6.99 10.71 1.42
CA ALA A 256 -5.67 11.03 1.95
C ALA A 256 -5.71 12.23 2.92
N LEU A 257 -6.56 13.23 2.67
CA LEU A 257 -6.76 14.35 3.59
C LEU A 257 -7.39 13.90 4.92
N MET A 258 -8.49 13.14 4.89
CA MET A 258 -9.13 12.60 6.08
C MET A 258 -8.19 11.67 6.85
N MET A 259 -7.47 10.80 6.15
CA MET A 259 -6.49 9.91 6.75
C MET A 259 -5.32 10.67 7.35
N SER A 260 -4.85 11.74 6.72
CA SER A 260 -3.77 12.58 7.26
C SER A 260 -4.19 13.20 8.60
N LEU A 261 -5.42 13.73 8.69
CA LEU A 261 -5.97 14.24 9.94
C LEU A 261 -6.10 13.14 11.00
N LEU A 262 -6.61 11.97 10.61
CA LEU A 262 -6.75 10.83 11.52
C LEU A 262 -5.40 10.38 12.08
N VAL A 263 -4.37 10.22 11.25
CA VAL A 263 -3.04 9.79 11.74
C VAL A 263 -2.36 10.85 12.60
N ILE A 264 -2.56 12.14 12.33
CA ILE A 264 -2.09 13.24 13.18
C ILE A 264 -2.78 13.19 14.54
N PHE A 265 -4.11 13.04 14.58
CA PHE A 265 -4.86 12.92 15.83
C PHE A 265 -4.45 11.67 16.62
N SER A 266 -4.37 10.52 15.94
CA SER A 266 -3.92 9.25 16.52
C SER A 266 -2.51 9.34 17.09
N ARG A 267 -1.63 10.16 16.52
CA ARG A 267 -0.27 10.40 17.03
C ARG A 267 -0.26 11.08 18.40
N MET A 268 -1.31 11.82 18.75
CA MET A 268 -1.48 12.47 20.05
C MET A 268 -1.97 11.50 21.14
N LEU A 269 -2.47 10.31 20.77
CA LEU A 269 -2.95 9.34 21.73
C LEU A 269 -1.81 8.68 22.52
N PRO A 270 -2.06 8.26 23.77
CA PRO A 270 -1.06 7.58 24.58
C PRO A 270 -0.75 6.21 23.99
N LEU A 271 0.51 5.78 24.08
CA LEU A 271 1.01 4.55 23.44
C LEU A 271 0.19 3.30 23.81
N ARG A 272 -0.27 3.21 25.07
CA ARG A 272 -1.10 2.09 25.56
C ARG A 272 -2.43 1.94 24.80
N TRP A 273 -3.01 3.04 24.33
CA TRP A 273 -4.28 3.02 23.59
C TRP A 273 -4.07 2.52 22.17
N LEU A 274 -2.87 2.67 21.61
CA LEU A 274 -2.58 2.23 20.25
C LEU A 274 -2.65 0.71 20.11
N ALA A 275 -2.56 -0.06 21.20
CA ALA A 275 -2.80 -1.51 21.16
C ALA A 275 -4.22 -1.86 20.72
N SER A 276 -5.22 -1.00 20.95
CA SER A 276 -6.59 -1.24 20.49
C SER A 276 -6.73 -1.19 18.97
N TYR A 277 -5.72 -0.68 18.25
CA TYR A 277 -5.76 -0.61 16.79
C TYR A 277 -5.68 -2.01 16.16
N ALA A 278 -5.33 -3.04 16.94
CA ALA A 278 -5.47 -4.44 16.56
C ALA A 278 -6.92 -4.84 16.25
N PHE A 279 -7.91 -4.14 16.79
CA PHE A 279 -9.32 -4.44 16.56
C PHE A 279 -9.94 -3.64 15.40
N LEU A 280 -9.22 -2.66 14.84
CA LEU A 280 -9.77 -1.73 13.85
C LEU A 280 -10.36 -2.39 12.60
N PRO A 281 -9.75 -3.43 11.99
CA PRO A 281 -10.35 -4.03 10.80
C PRO A 281 -11.72 -4.64 11.08
N TRP A 282 -11.87 -5.26 12.25
CA TRP A 282 -13.11 -5.90 12.67
C TRP A 282 -14.17 -4.87 13.03
N CYS A 283 -13.77 -3.81 13.73
CA CYS A 283 -14.63 -2.66 13.97
C CYS A 283 -15.08 -1.99 12.66
N ALA A 284 -14.20 -1.88 11.66
CA ALA A 284 -14.51 -1.32 10.37
C ALA A 284 -15.50 -2.18 9.58
N ILE A 285 -15.30 -3.51 9.54
CA ILE A 285 -16.27 -4.44 8.94
C ILE A 285 -17.64 -4.31 9.60
N ALA A 286 -17.68 -4.32 10.95
CA ALA A 286 -18.93 -4.18 11.70
C ALA A 286 -19.61 -2.83 11.42
N ALA A 287 -18.84 -1.73 11.38
CA ALA A 287 -19.35 -0.40 11.07
C ALA A 287 -19.91 -0.30 9.64
N LEU A 288 -19.26 -0.92 8.66
CA LEU A 288 -19.74 -0.96 7.26
C LEU A 288 -21.06 -1.71 7.14
N VAL A 289 -21.16 -2.90 7.76
CA VAL A 289 -22.39 -3.70 7.78
C VAL A 289 -23.50 -2.96 8.52
N PHE A 290 -23.20 -2.36 9.66
CA PHE A 290 -24.18 -1.56 10.41
C PHE A 290 -24.68 -0.36 9.58
N TYR A 291 -23.75 0.38 8.98
CA TYR A 291 -24.07 1.52 8.12
C TYR A 291 -24.93 1.13 6.92
N SER A 292 -24.63 0.01 6.25
CA SER A 292 -25.43 -0.44 5.11
C SER A 292 -26.85 -0.83 5.48
N ASN A 293 -27.04 -1.46 6.65
CA ASN A 293 -28.36 -1.80 7.17
C ASN A 293 -29.15 -0.56 7.59
N LEU A 294 -28.50 0.47 8.16
CA LEU A 294 -29.16 1.72 8.54
C LEU A 294 -29.63 2.53 7.33
N VAL A 295 -28.80 2.63 6.29
CA VAL A 295 -29.08 3.47 5.11
C VAL A 295 -29.96 2.74 4.08
N GLY A 296 -30.00 1.40 4.12
CA GLY A 296 -30.81 0.59 3.22
C GLY A 296 -30.39 0.74 1.76
N ASN A 297 -31.36 0.95 0.86
CA ASN A 297 -31.17 0.97 -0.60
C ASN A 297 -30.96 2.37 -1.20
N ALA A 298 -30.57 3.38 -0.41
CA ALA A 298 -30.29 4.72 -0.93
C ALA A 298 -29.17 4.72 -1.98
N ASP A 299 -29.37 5.40 -3.11
CA ASP A 299 -28.31 5.62 -4.09
C ASP A 299 -27.54 6.91 -3.74
N LEU A 300 -26.31 6.75 -3.26
CA LEU A 300 -25.42 7.85 -2.88
C LEU A 300 -24.35 8.15 -3.95
N GLY A 301 -24.46 7.52 -5.13
CA GLY A 301 -23.51 7.63 -6.25
C GLY A 301 -22.06 7.32 -5.86
N ASP A 302 -21.10 7.80 -6.67
CA ASP A 302 -19.65 7.67 -6.40
C ASP A 302 -19.14 8.74 -5.41
N SER A 303 -19.82 8.86 -4.28
CA SER A 303 -19.36 9.64 -3.14
C SER A 303 -18.58 8.77 -2.15
N PHE A 304 -17.82 9.38 -1.24
CA PHE A 304 -17.14 8.63 -0.17
C PHE A 304 -18.14 7.79 0.63
N MET A 305 -19.29 8.36 0.98
CA MET A 305 -20.38 7.65 1.68
C MET A 305 -20.98 6.55 0.81
N GLY A 306 -21.14 6.78 -0.50
CA GLY A 306 -21.57 5.75 -1.45
C GLY A 306 -20.62 4.56 -1.53
N ARG A 307 -19.29 4.78 -1.52
CA ARG A 307 -18.30 3.68 -1.47
C ARG A 307 -18.38 2.88 -0.18
N LEU A 308 -18.54 3.54 0.97
CA LEU A 308 -18.76 2.87 2.25
C LEU A 308 -20.05 2.03 2.24
N LEU A 309 -21.14 2.59 1.68
CA LEU A 309 -22.42 1.91 1.56
C LEU A 309 -22.31 0.67 0.65
N THR A 310 -21.67 0.79 -0.51
CA THR A 310 -21.42 -0.31 -1.44
C THR A 310 -20.60 -1.42 -0.80
N SER A 311 -19.50 -1.07 -0.12
CA SER A 311 -18.70 -2.02 0.65
C SER A 311 -19.52 -2.74 1.72
N GLY A 312 -20.32 -1.99 2.49
CA GLY A 312 -21.18 -2.55 3.53
C GLY A 312 -22.28 -3.45 2.98
N ARG A 313 -22.89 -3.12 1.83
CA ARG A 313 -23.94 -3.95 1.19
C ARG A 313 -23.37 -5.29 0.72
N VAL A 314 -22.20 -5.27 0.09
CA VAL A 314 -21.56 -6.50 -0.36
C VAL A 314 -21.20 -7.38 0.82
N LEU A 315 -20.67 -6.81 1.91
CA LEU A 315 -20.41 -7.56 3.14
C LEU A 315 -21.69 -8.13 3.78
N SER A 316 -22.80 -7.38 3.78
CA SER A 316 -24.09 -7.87 4.30
C SER A 316 -24.67 -9.03 3.48
N ASN A 317 -24.31 -9.15 2.21
CA ASN A 317 -24.77 -10.21 1.32
C ASN A 317 -23.84 -11.44 1.30
N PHE A 318 -22.74 -11.43 2.07
CA PHE A 318 -21.84 -12.58 2.12
C PHE A 318 -22.47 -13.77 2.83
N GLY A 319 -22.50 -14.92 2.16
CA GLY A 319 -22.73 -16.20 2.79
C GLY A 319 -21.46 -16.75 3.45
N LEU A 320 -21.59 -17.83 4.22
CA LEU A 320 -20.45 -18.50 4.85
C LEU A 320 -19.35 -18.85 3.85
N ARG A 321 -19.73 -19.27 2.64
CA ARG A 321 -18.80 -19.65 1.56
C ARG A 321 -17.92 -18.47 1.11
N ASP A 322 -18.47 -17.26 1.06
CA ASP A 322 -17.74 -16.04 0.65
C ASP A 322 -16.66 -15.68 1.66
N PHE A 323 -16.94 -15.83 2.96
CA PHE A 323 -15.96 -15.60 4.03
C PHE A 323 -14.77 -16.56 3.96
N PHE A 324 -14.95 -17.78 3.47
CA PHE A 324 -13.86 -18.73 3.25
C PHE A 324 -13.26 -18.65 1.85
N GLY A 325 -13.70 -17.70 1.01
CA GLY A 325 -13.18 -17.51 -0.34
C GLY A 325 -13.44 -18.70 -1.28
N ALA A 326 -14.47 -19.50 -0.99
CA ALA A 326 -14.84 -20.69 -1.75
C ALA A 326 -15.48 -20.42 -3.13
N PRO A 327 -16.36 -19.41 -3.31
CA PRO A 327 -16.84 -19.08 -4.65
C PRO A 327 -15.71 -18.51 -5.51
N ALA A 328 -15.80 -18.72 -6.83
CA ALA A 328 -14.93 -18.04 -7.77
C ALA A 328 -15.05 -16.52 -7.57
N TYR A 329 -13.90 -15.85 -7.50
CA TYR A 329 -13.86 -14.42 -7.17
C TYR A 329 -14.67 -13.61 -8.19
N MET A 330 -15.44 -12.63 -7.72
CA MET A 330 -15.98 -11.61 -8.63
C MET A 330 -14.80 -10.81 -9.20
N LEU A 331 -14.84 -10.58 -10.52
CA LEU A 331 -13.75 -9.95 -11.27
C LEU A 331 -13.45 -8.51 -10.82
N ASN A 332 -14.37 -7.83 -10.11
CA ASN A 332 -14.21 -6.41 -9.80
C ASN A 332 -14.76 -5.99 -8.43
N PHE A 333 -13.88 -5.90 -7.42
CA PHE A 333 -14.16 -5.29 -6.11
C PHE A 333 -13.55 -3.88 -6.01
N GLY A 334 -13.63 -3.07 -7.07
CA GLY A 334 -12.89 -1.80 -7.23
C GLY A 334 -12.86 -0.92 -5.96
N ASP A 335 -14.02 -0.73 -5.33
CA ASP A 335 -14.17 0.10 -4.12
C ASP A 335 -14.38 -0.68 -2.82
N MET A 336 -14.19 -2.02 -2.84
CA MET A 336 -14.62 -2.92 -1.76
C MET A 336 -13.47 -3.77 -1.22
N GLY A 337 -12.56 -3.15 -0.48
CA GLY A 337 -11.32 -3.77 0.03
C GLY A 337 -11.52 -4.96 0.96
N TYR A 338 -12.45 -4.88 1.92
CA TYR A 338 -12.75 -6.02 2.79
C TYR A 338 -13.36 -7.19 2.03
N ALA A 339 -14.29 -6.91 1.12
CA ALA A 339 -14.86 -7.95 0.26
C ALA A 339 -13.78 -8.63 -0.60
N TYR A 340 -12.87 -7.83 -1.17
CA TYR A 340 -11.70 -8.31 -1.89
C TYR A 340 -10.82 -9.21 -1.02
N MET A 341 -10.40 -8.74 0.15
CA MET A 341 -9.52 -9.47 1.07
C MET A 341 -10.14 -10.80 1.52
N LEU A 342 -11.41 -10.79 1.94
CA LEU A 342 -12.10 -11.97 2.45
C LEU A 342 -12.33 -13.00 1.35
N THR A 343 -12.80 -12.58 0.18
CA THR A 343 -13.06 -13.51 -0.91
C THR A 343 -11.78 -14.06 -1.52
N ARG A 344 -10.67 -13.30 -1.51
CA ARG A 344 -9.39 -13.73 -2.11
C ARG A 344 -8.51 -14.52 -1.19
N PHE A 345 -8.44 -14.17 0.08
CA PHE A 345 -7.52 -14.81 1.03
C PHE A 345 -8.24 -15.68 2.06
N GLY A 346 -9.54 -15.48 2.28
CA GLY A 346 -10.30 -16.16 3.31
C GLY A 346 -10.14 -15.52 4.70
N LEU A 347 -11.20 -15.60 5.50
CA LEU A 347 -11.28 -15.02 6.84
C LEU A 347 -10.25 -15.62 7.79
N ILE A 348 -10.05 -16.94 7.78
CA ILE A 348 -9.08 -17.62 8.66
C ILE A 348 -7.67 -17.07 8.41
N PHE A 349 -7.25 -17.02 7.15
CA PHE A 349 -5.93 -16.51 6.82
C PHE A 349 -5.81 -15.02 7.17
N ALA A 350 -6.84 -14.21 6.87
CA ALA A 350 -6.84 -12.79 7.23
C ALA A 350 -6.68 -12.59 8.75
N LEU A 351 -7.39 -13.38 9.58
CA LEU A 351 -7.26 -13.37 11.04
C LEU A 351 -5.85 -13.73 11.48
N ILE A 352 -5.27 -14.80 10.94
CA ILE A 352 -3.91 -15.24 11.29
C ILE A 352 -2.88 -14.20 10.87
N ALA A 353 -2.93 -13.73 9.63
CA ALA A 353 -2.00 -12.74 9.09
C ALA A 353 -2.06 -11.42 9.87
N TRP A 354 -3.27 -10.95 10.19
CA TRP A 354 -3.48 -9.76 11.00
C TRP A 354 -2.97 -9.93 12.44
N THR A 355 -3.24 -11.08 13.05
CA THR A 355 -2.72 -11.40 14.39
C THR A 355 -1.20 -11.44 14.38
N MET A 356 -0.59 -12.08 13.39
CA MET A 356 0.86 -12.14 13.23
C MET A 356 1.49 -10.75 13.13
N LEU A 357 0.89 -9.81 12.38
CA LEU A 357 1.35 -8.42 12.31
C LEU A 357 1.46 -7.77 13.70
N TRP A 358 0.49 -8.03 14.58
CA TRP A 358 0.47 -7.49 15.95
C TRP A 358 1.37 -8.24 16.93
N LEU A 359 1.71 -9.50 16.63
CA LEU A 359 2.70 -10.29 17.37
C LEU A 359 4.15 -9.97 16.99
N VAL A 360 4.39 -9.30 15.84
CA VAL A 360 5.73 -8.84 15.49
C VAL A 360 6.25 -7.88 16.58
N PRO A 361 7.39 -8.19 17.24
CA PRO A 361 7.91 -7.34 18.30
C PRO A 361 8.38 -6.01 17.74
N MET A 362 7.93 -4.91 18.33
CA MET A 362 8.37 -3.54 18.01
C MET A 362 9.14 -2.99 19.20
N ALA A 363 10.43 -2.71 19.02
CA ALA A 363 11.33 -2.36 20.11
C ALA A 363 11.21 -0.90 20.56
N THR A 364 10.92 0.01 19.64
CA THR A 364 10.96 1.46 19.89
C THR A 364 9.55 2.05 19.91
N PRO A 365 9.30 3.15 20.67
CA PRO A 365 8.01 3.84 20.65
C PRO A 365 7.61 4.33 19.26
N GLY A 366 8.60 4.73 18.44
CA GLY A 366 8.38 5.10 17.04
C GLY A 366 7.84 3.93 16.22
N ALA A 367 8.43 2.74 16.36
CA ALA A 367 7.98 1.51 15.69
C ALA A 367 6.58 1.08 16.12
N ILE A 368 6.28 1.13 17.43
CA ILE A 368 4.94 0.82 17.97
C ILE A 368 3.89 1.77 17.37
N ARG A 369 4.19 3.08 17.33
CA ARG A 369 3.29 4.08 16.70
C ARG A 369 3.12 3.81 15.22
N PHE A 370 4.21 3.55 14.49
CA PHE A 370 4.15 3.29 13.06
C PHE A 370 3.22 2.10 12.77
N ARG A 371 3.39 0.98 13.48
CA ARG A 371 2.53 -0.20 13.33
C ARG A 371 1.05 0.12 13.55
N ALA A 372 0.74 0.90 14.60
CA ALA A 372 -0.64 1.30 14.87
C ALA A 372 -1.19 2.22 13.78
N LEU A 373 -0.49 3.29 13.41
CA LEU A 373 -0.95 4.22 12.38
C LEU A 373 -1.06 3.55 10.99
N ALA A 374 -0.15 2.64 10.67
CA ALA A 374 -0.25 1.79 9.48
C ALA A 374 -1.48 0.87 9.55
N SER A 375 -1.78 0.29 10.72
CA SER A 375 -2.99 -0.52 10.93
C SER A 375 -4.27 0.29 10.74
N LEU A 376 -4.29 1.54 11.20
CA LEU A 376 -5.39 2.48 10.95
C LEU A 376 -5.54 2.75 9.45
N TYR A 377 -4.44 3.05 8.76
CA TYR A 377 -4.44 3.23 7.31
C TYR A 377 -4.96 2.01 6.55
N ILE A 378 -4.44 0.81 6.87
CA ILE A 378 -4.88 -0.47 6.29
C ILE A 378 -6.39 -0.68 6.52
N SER A 379 -6.85 -0.43 7.75
CA SER A 379 -8.25 -0.66 8.10
C SER A 379 -9.20 0.27 7.34
N MET A 380 -8.79 1.52 7.13
CA MET A 380 -9.62 2.54 6.46
C MET A 380 -9.56 2.44 4.94
N ILE A 381 -8.39 2.13 4.33
CA ILE A 381 -8.30 1.98 2.88
C ILE A 381 -9.13 0.79 2.38
N LEU A 382 -9.20 -0.30 3.17
CA LEU A 382 -10.02 -1.47 2.84
C LEU A 382 -11.52 -1.19 2.87
N CYS A 383 -11.97 -0.10 3.49
CA CYS A 383 -13.38 0.31 3.44
C CYS A 383 -13.80 0.84 2.08
N ILE A 384 -12.86 1.37 1.28
CA ILE A 384 -13.18 2.16 0.08
C ILE A 384 -12.38 1.77 -1.17
N SER A 385 -11.44 0.83 -1.07
CA SER A 385 -10.63 0.41 -2.22
C SER A 385 -10.23 -1.06 -2.16
N GLY A 386 -10.53 -1.77 -3.24
CA GLY A 386 -10.22 -3.18 -3.45
C GLY A 386 -8.73 -3.51 -3.55
N SER A 387 -8.03 -2.80 -4.43
CA SER A 387 -6.68 -3.15 -4.86
C SER A 387 -5.59 -2.21 -4.36
N SER A 388 -5.94 -1.01 -3.89
CA SER A 388 -4.94 0.03 -3.61
C SER A 388 -3.97 -0.32 -2.48
N LEU A 389 -4.42 -1.13 -1.50
CA LEU A 389 -3.55 -1.62 -0.42
C LEU A 389 -2.47 -2.57 -0.93
N PHE A 390 -2.74 -3.28 -2.02
CA PHE A 390 -1.88 -4.34 -2.57
C PHE A 390 -1.08 -3.88 -3.79
N ALA A 391 -1.15 -2.59 -4.16
CA ALA A 391 -0.39 -2.06 -5.27
C ALA A 391 1.11 -2.00 -4.93
N LEU A 392 1.97 -2.63 -5.75
CA LEU A 392 3.42 -2.74 -5.51
C LEU A 392 4.07 -1.38 -5.15
N LYS A 393 3.69 -0.32 -5.87
CA LYS A 393 4.20 1.06 -5.72
C LYS A 393 3.98 1.69 -4.34
N SER A 394 2.97 1.27 -3.58
CA SER A 394 2.67 1.78 -2.23
C SER A 394 2.88 0.71 -1.17
N ALA A 395 2.40 -0.51 -1.43
CA ALA A 395 2.50 -1.65 -0.54
C ALA A 395 3.96 -2.05 -0.31
N GLY A 396 4.79 -2.07 -1.36
CA GLY A 396 6.20 -2.39 -1.23
C GLY A 396 6.92 -1.45 -0.26
N VAL A 397 6.64 -0.15 -0.34
CA VAL A 397 7.19 0.87 0.58
C VAL A 397 6.67 0.66 2.00
N LEU A 398 5.36 0.50 2.19
CA LEU A 398 4.75 0.32 3.51
C LEU A 398 5.35 -0.89 4.25
N TRP A 399 5.40 -2.04 3.57
CA TRP A 399 5.87 -3.29 4.16
C TRP A 399 7.39 -3.28 4.36
N PHE A 400 8.16 -2.64 3.47
CA PHE A 400 9.59 -2.40 3.69
C PHE A 400 9.87 -1.58 4.95
N ILE A 401 9.11 -0.51 5.19
CA ILE A 401 9.25 0.30 6.41
C ILE A 401 8.88 -0.52 7.64
N MET A 402 7.75 -1.24 7.60
CA MET A 402 7.29 -2.09 8.71
C MET A 402 8.34 -3.15 9.08
N GLY A 403 8.92 -3.82 8.08
CA GLY A 403 9.97 -4.80 8.26
C GLY A 403 11.25 -4.21 8.85
N THR A 404 11.66 -3.04 8.33
CA THR A 404 12.83 -2.31 8.85
C THR A 404 12.67 -1.98 10.34
N LEU A 405 11.50 -1.46 10.73
CA LEU A 405 11.23 -1.09 12.11
C LEU A 405 11.12 -2.30 13.05
N ALA A 406 10.67 -3.45 12.54
CA ALA A 406 10.67 -4.70 13.29
C ALA A 406 12.08 -5.25 13.55
N ALA A 407 13.08 -4.90 12.72
CA ALA A 407 14.47 -5.31 12.89
C ALA A 407 15.26 -4.43 13.87
N VAL A 408 14.80 -3.21 14.16
CA VAL A 408 15.51 -2.27 15.05
C VAL A 408 15.47 -2.79 16.49
N SER A 409 16.65 -2.97 17.09
CA SER A 409 16.82 -3.32 18.51
C SER A 409 17.07 -2.05 19.34
N PRO A 410 16.65 -1.96 20.62
CA PRO A 410 16.76 -0.74 21.44
C PRO A 410 18.20 -0.19 21.53
N ALA A 411 19.19 -1.07 21.51
CA ALA A 411 20.61 -0.70 21.63
C ALA A 411 21.17 0.11 20.44
N LYS A 412 20.45 0.19 19.32
CA LYS A 412 20.89 0.90 18.10
C LYS A 412 20.46 2.37 18.06
N GLU A 413 19.56 2.81 18.95
CA GLU A 413 19.08 4.20 19.03
C GLU A 413 19.94 5.10 19.94
N GLU A 414 20.83 4.54 20.78
CA GLU A 414 21.65 5.28 21.75
C GLU A 414 22.94 5.91 21.19
N THR A 415 23.09 6.03 19.86
CA THR A 415 24.12 6.90 19.28
C THR A 415 23.46 8.16 18.72
N PRO A 416 23.21 9.20 19.55
CA PRO A 416 22.95 10.51 19.01
C PRO A 416 24.21 10.94 18.25
N ALA A 417 24.04 11.21 16.94
CA ALA A 417 25.02 11.95 16.18
C ALA A 417 25.26 13.27 16.90
N THR A 418 26.48 13.45 17.39
CA THR A 418 26.98 14.70 17.94
C THR A 418 27.18 15.72 16.83
#